data_AF-A0A0M1JIF0-F1
#
_entry.id   AF-A0A0M1JIF0-F1
#
_cell.length_a   1.000
_cell.length_b   1.000
_cell.length_c   1.000
_cell.angle_alpha   90.00
_cell.angle_beta   90.00
_cell.angle_gamma   90.00
#
_symmetry.space_group_name_H-M   'P 1'
#
loop_
_entity.id
_entity.type
_entity.pdbx_description
1 polymer ?
#
loop_
_entity_poly.entity_id
_entity_poly.type
_entity_poly.pdbx_seq_one_letter_code
_entity_poly.pdbx_strand_id
1 'polypeptide(L)'
;MKILVTPTFQRTVKKLRPLQKATLDKIVKHIAISPKLGELKIGDLSEVYVYKFRMDNQLYLLAYRILDEEHIKLLMLGPHENFYRNLKRLD
;
A
#
# COMPACT_ATOMS: atom_id res chain seq x y z
N MET A 1 -14.50 1.92 7.83
CA MET A 1 -13.08 2.29 7.66
C MET A 1 -12.89 3.38 6.62
N LYS A 2 -12.29 4.50 7.02
CA LYS A 2 -11.86 5.62 6.18
C LYS A 2 -10.43 5.38 5.69
N ILE A 3 -10.18 5.73 4.44
CA ILE A 3 -8.88 5.54 3.78
C ILE A 3 -8.27 6.90 3.48
N LEU A 4 -7.14 7.17 4.11
CA LEU A 4 -6.31 8.34 3.85
C LEU A 4 -5.21 7.95 2.86
N VAL A 5 -4.88 8.85 1.94
CA VAL A 5 -3.86 8.60 0.92
C VAL A 5 -2.80 9.69 0.95
N THR A 6 -1.53 9.31 0.79
CA THR A 6 -0.45 10.30 0.60
C THR A 6 -0.43 10.83 -0.84
N PRO A 7 0.14 12.02 -1.08
CA PRO A 7 0.37 12.53 -2.43
C PRO A 7 1.22 11.56 -3.29
N THR A 8 2.19 10.88 -2.68
CA THR A 8 3.05 9.89 -3.34
C THR A 8 2.25 8.70 -3.86
N PHE A 9 1.35 8.16 -3.02
CA PHE A 9 0.43 7.11 -3.44
C PHE A 9 -0.48 7.60 -4.57
N GLN A 10 -1.09 8.78 -4.42
CA GLN A 10 -2.01 9.32 -5.42
C GLN A 10 -1.34 9.56 -6.78
N ARG A 11 -0.11 10.08 -6.80
CA ARG A 11 0.71 10.23 -8.03
C ARG A 11 0.97 8.90 -8.72
N THR A 12 1.19 7.83 -7.95
CA THR A 12 1.40 6.49 -8.52
C THR A 12 0.11 5.93 -9.10
N VAL A 13 -0.99 6.01 -8.35
CA VAL A 13 -2.32 5.54 -8.81
C VAL A 13 -2.76 6.25 -10.09
N LYS A 14 -2.48 7.54 -10.23
CA LYS A 14 -2.77 8.29 -11.46
C LYS A 14 -2.11 7.69 -12.71
N LYS A 15 -0.92 7.09 -12.59
CA LYS A 15 -0.17 6.47 -13.69
C LYS A 15 -0.63 5.03 -14.02
N LEU A 16 -1.50 4.44 -13.20
CA LEU A 16 -1.99 3.09 -13.43
C LEU A 16 -3.02 3.02 -14.56
N ARG A 17 -2.99 1.90 -15.27
CA ARG A 17 -4.01 1.57 -16.29
C ARG A 17 -5.36 1.27 -15.61
N PRO A 18 -6.49 1.36 -16.33
CA PRO A 18 -7.81 1.08 -15.76
C PRO A 18 -7.92 -0.31 -15.10
N LEU A 19 -7.36 -1.35 -15.73
CA LEU A 19 -7.36 -2.71 -15.18
C LEU A 19 -6.57 -2.80 -13.86
N GLN A 20 -5.44 -2.11 -13.81
CA GLN A 20 -4.57 -2.04 -12.63
C GLN A 20 -5.27 -1.33 -11.48
N LYS A 21 -6.00 -0.24 -11.77
CA LYS A 21 -6.84 0.44 -10.77
C LYS A 21 -7.91 -0.48 -10.22
N ALA A 22 -8.61 -1.23 -11.07
CA ALA A 22 -9.62 -2.20 -10.63
C ALA A 22 -9.02 -3.28 -9.71
N THR A 23 -7.82 -3.78 -10.00
CA THR A 23 -7.10 -4.69 -9.09
C THR A 23 -6.76 -4.00 -7.76
N LEU A 24 -6.19 -2.80 -7.81
CA LEU A 24 -5.84 -2.03 -6.62
C LEU A 24 -7.07 -1.77 -5.73
N ASP A 25 -8.20 -1.38 -6.31
CA ASP A 25 -9.46 -1.17 -5.59
C ASP A 25 -9.91 -2.42 -4.83
N LYS A 26 -9.77 -3.61 -5.42
CA LYS A 26 -10.06 -4.88 -4.73
C LYS A 26 -9.12 -5.10 -3.55
N ILE A 27 -7.82 -4.87 -3.75
CA ILE A 27 -6.81 -5.01 -2.69
C ILE A 27 -7.07 -4.04 -1.54
N VAL A 28 -7.38 -2.78 -1.86
CA VAL A 28 -7.68 -1.74 -0.87
C VAL A 28 -8.93 -2.10 -0.07
N LYS A 29 -9.99 -2.63 -0.72
CA LYS A 29 -11.18 -3.14 -0.02
C LYS A 29 -10.85 -4.33 0.89
N HIS A 30 -10.01 -5.27 0.45
CA HIS A 30 -9.58 -6.40 1.28
C HIS A 30 -8.81 -5.92 2.52
N ILE A 31 -7.88 -4.99 2.36
CA ILE A 31 -7.13 -4.39 3.47
C ILE A 31 -8.08 -3.60 4.40
N ALA A 32 -9.10 -2.93 3.85
CA ALA A 32 -10.10 -2.24 4.65
C ALA A 32 -11.05 -3.17 5.40
N ILE A 33 -11.13 -4.47 5.06
CA ILE A 33 -11.89 -5.47 5.84
C ILE A 33 -10.97 -6.13 6.87
N SER A 34 -9.71 -6.36 6.52
CA SER A 34 -8.73 -7.01 7.39
C SER A 34 -7.37 -6.35 7.24
N PRO A 35 -7.11 -5.25 7.99
CA PRO A 35 -5.87 -4.49 7.86
C PRO A 35 -4.65 -5.23 8.39
N LYS A 36 -4.85 -6.32 9.15
CA LYS A 36 -3.77 -7.22 9.60
C LYS A 36 -3.33 -8.23 8.54
N LEU A 37 -3.86 -8.16 7.31
CA LEU A 37 -3.44 -9.00 6.18
C LEU A 37 -2.04 -8.65 5.66
N GLY A 38 -1.57 -7.43 5.91
CA GLY A 38 -0.21 -7.03 5.59
C GLY A 38 0.80 -7.61 6.56
N GLU A 39 2.02 -7.80 6.10
CA GLU A 39 3.13 -8.12 6.98
C GLU A 39 3.57 -6.84 7.71
N LEU A 40 3.40 -6.81 9.03
CA LEU A 40 3.94 -5.74 9.86
C LEU A 40 5.47 -5.79 9.79
N LYS A 41 6.09 -4.68 9.39
CA LYS A 41 7.54 -4.58 9.41
C LYS A 41 8.01 -4.15 10.80
N ILE A 42 8.94 -4.91 11.35
CA ILE A 42 9.60 -4.66 12.64
C ILE A 42 10.93 -3.94 12.36
N GLY A 43 11.25 -2.85 13.08
CA GLY A 43 12.49 -2.07 12.92
C GLY A 43 12.25 -0.57 12.66
N ASP A 44 13.07 0.11 11.86
CA ASP A 44 12.89 1.53 11.49
C ASP A 44 11.49 1.87 10.91
N LEU A 45 10.77 0.87 10.41
CA LEU A 45 9.43 1.01 9.82
C LEU A 45 8.32 0.43 10.73
N SER A 46 8.50 0.45 12.06
CA SER A 46 7.72 -0.30 13.07
C SER A 46 6.20 -0.08 13.12
N GLU A 47 5.62 0.72 12.22
CA GLU A 47 4.18 0.95 12.13
C GLU A 47 3.65 0.81 10.68
N VAL A 48 4.49 0.28 9.79
CA VAL A 48 4.14 0.09 8.37
C VAL A 48 3.83 -1.37 8.10
N TYR A 49 2.61 -1.59 7.60
CA TYR A 49 2.18 -2.84 7.02
C TYR A 49 2.48 -2.83 5.53
N VAL A 50 3.01 -3.95 5.03
CA VAL A 50 3.26 -4.13 3.60
C VAL A 50 2.43 -5.31 3.10
N TYR A 51 1.58 -5.06 2.11
CA TYR A 51 0.82 -6.10 1.44
C TYR A 51 1.37 -6.36 0.04
N LYS A 52 1.71 -7.62 -0.23
CA LYS A 52 2.29 -8.08 -1.51
C LYS A 52 1.22 -8.74 -2.37
N PHE A 53 1.11 -8.29 -3.61
CA PHE A 53 0.16 -8.85 -4.58
C PHE A 53 0.72 -8.81 -6.00
N ARG A 54 0.11 -9.58 -6.91
CA ARG A 54 0.43 -9.52 -8.34
C ARG A 54 -0.58 -8.66 -9.08
N MET A 55 -0.07 -7.86 -10.00
CA MET A 55 -0.87 -7.04 -10.91
C MET A 55 -0.17 -7.00 -12.26
N ASP A 56 -0.89 -7.35 -13.34
CA ASP A 56 -0.37 -7.33 -14.71
C ASP A 56 0.93 -8.13 -14.88
N ASN A 57 0.96 -9.35 -14.32
CA ASN A 57 2.11 -10.25 -14.31
C ASN A 57 3.36 -9.75 -13.54
N GLN A 58 3.25 -8.63 -12.81
CA GLN A 58 4.32 -8.07 -11.99
C GLN A 58 3.97 -8.06 -10.51
N LEU A 59 4.98 -8.20 -9.64
CA LEU A 59 4.81 -8.12 -8.19
C LEU A 59 4.77 -6.65 -7.74
N TYR A 60 3.70 -6.29 -7.05
CA TYR A 60 3.49 -4.99 -6.43
C TYR A 60 3.43 -5.11 -4.91
N LEU A 61 3.84 -4.03 -4.26
CA LEU A 61 3.80 -3.83 -2.82
C LEU A 61 2.98 -2.58 -2.51
N LEU A 62 2.09 -2.70 -1.52
CA LEU A 62 1.34 -1.59 -0.94
C LEU A 62 1.76 -1.41 0.51
N ALA A 63 2.36 -0.27 0.82
CA ALA A 63 2.67 0.16 2.17
C ALA A 63 1.52 1.00 2.73
N TYR A 64 1.07 0.67 3.93
CA TYR A 64 0.05 1.39 4.66
C TYR A 64 0.31 1.38 6.17
N ARG A 65 -0.26 2.34 6.89
CA ARG A 65 -0.31 2.35 8.35
C ARG A 65 -1.76 2.22 8.80
N ILE A 66 -1.97 1.51 9.89
CA ILE A 66 -3.23 1.50 10.61
C ILE A 66 -3.11 2.63 11.63
N LEU A 67 -3.93 3.67 11.51
CA LEU A 67 -3.92 4.78 12.48
C LEU A 67 -4.82 4.44 13.66
N ASP A 68 -6.02 3.92 13.37
CA ASP A 68 -7.02 3.50 14.36
C ASP A 68 -7.83 2.33 13.78
N GLU A 69 -8.75 1.76 14.57
CA GLU A 69 -9.66 0.71 14.11
C GLU A 69 -10.49 1.11 12.89
N GLU A 70 -10.72 2.42 12.70
CA GLU A 70 -11.48 2.95 11.58
C GLU A 70 -10.63 3.63 10.49
N HIS A 71 -9.34 3.83 10.69
CA HIS A 71 -8.51 4.66 9.81
C HIS A 71 -7.29 3.92 9.28
N ILE A 72 -7.17 3.82 7.95
CA ILE A 72 -5.96 3.36 7.27
C ILE A 72 -5.35 4.49 6.47
N LYS A 73 -4.03 4.64 6.55
CA LYS A 73 -3.25 5.56 5.71
C LYS A 73 -2.42 4.78 4.68
N LEU A 74 -2.77 4.89 3.40
CA LEU A 74 -1.98 4.35 2.29
C LEU A 74 -0.79 5.26 2.03
N LEU A 75 0.42 4.72 2.20
CA LEU A 75 1.67 5.46 2.12
C LEU A 75 2.27 5.44 0.73
N MET A 76 2.39 4.25 0.15
CA MET A 76 3.09 4.06 -1.12
C MET A 76 2.63 2.77 -1.81
N LEU A 77 2.49 2.84 -3.13
CA LEU A 77 2.30 1.68 -4.00
C LEU A 77 3.46 1.65 -4.99
N GLY A 78 3.97 0.48 -5.30
CA GLY A 78 5.00 0.35 -6.33
C GLY A 78 5.35 -1.10 -6.63
N PRO A 79 6.14 -1.34 -7.68
CA PRO A 79 6.71 -2.65 -7.94
C PRO A 79 7.63 -3.07 -6.79
N HIS A 80 7.81 -4.38 -6.60
CA HIS A 80 8.67 -4.92 -5.53
C HIS A 80 10.12 -4.40 -5.63
N GLU A 81 10.60 -4.17 -6.84
CA GLU A 81 11.93 -3.63 -7.10
C GLU A 81 12.09 -2.22 -6.54
N ASN A 82 13.15 -1.96 -5.78
CA ASN A 82 13.44 -0.68 -5.13
C ASN A 82 12.38 -0.16 -4.14
N PHE A 83 11.32 -0.91 -3.86
CA PHE A 83 10.22 -0.48 -2.98
C PHE A 83 10.70 -0.09 -1.58
N TYR A 84 11.43 -0.98 -0.91
CA TYR A 84 11.91 -0.73 0.45
C TYR A 84 12.91 0.44 0.52
N ARG A 85 13.69 0.66 -0.53
CA ARG A 85 14.62 1.79 -0.62
C ARG A 85 13.84 3.11 -0.70
N ASN A 86 12.76 3.16 -1.49
CA ASN A 86 11.92 4.34 -1.59
C ASN A 86 11.05 4.54 -0.33
N LEU A 87 10.58 3.45 0.28
CA LEU A 87 9.79 3.49 1.51
C LEU A 87 10.59 4.12 2.66
N LYS A 88 11.86 3.76 2.81
CA LYS A 88 12.78 4.37 3.80
C LYS A 88 13.08 5.86 3.56
N ARG A 89 12.85 6.37 2.34
CA ARG A 89 13.03 7.80 2.03
C ARG A 89 11.78 8.64 2.28
N LEU A 90 10.67 7.98 2.62
CA LEU A 90 9.38 8.61 2.89
C LEU A 90 9.21 8.94 4.38
N ASP A 91 10.04 8.35 5.24
CA ASP A 91 10.11 8.59 6.68
C ASP A 91 11.13 9.69 6.97
#